data_AF-A0A354WDN3-F1
#
_entry.id   AF-A0A354WDN3-F1
#
_cell.length_a   1.000
_cell.length_b   1.000
_cell.length_c   1.000
_cell.angle_alpha   90.00
_cell.angle_beta   90.00
_cell.angle_gamma   90.00
#
_symmetry.space_group_name_H-M   'P 1'
#
loop_
_entity.id
_entity.type
_entity.pdbx_description
1 polymer ?
#
loop_
_entity_poly.entity_id
_entity_poly.type
_entity_poly.pdbx_seq_one_letter_code
_entity_poly.pdbx_strand_id
1 'polypeptide(L)' 'MTNYYKVIVSTLCSIAIISLLGGIYLSVIDKPIPESLIAIGANAIGALGGLLAPSPVNSK' A
#
# COMPACT_ATOMS: atom_id res chain seq x y z
N MET A 1 18.50 12.82 -9.51
CA MET A 1 18.54 11.53 -8.78
C MET A 1 17.36 11.47 -7.80
N THR A 2 16.12 11.68 -8.28
CA THR A 2 14.91 11.89 -7.44
C THR A 2 13.76 10.95 -7.82
N ASN A 3 13.85 10.30 -8.99
CA ASN A 3 12.73 9.56 -9.55
C ASN A 3 12.45 8.23 -8.85
N TYR A 4 13.47 7.55 -8.28
CA TYR A 4 13.28 6.22 -7.69
C TYR A 4 12.31 6.22 -6.51
N TYR A 5 12.46 7.16 -5.57
CA TYR A 5 11.55 7.26 -4.42
C TYR A 5 10.10 7.54 -4.87
N LYS A 6 9.93 8.47 -5.82
CA LYS A 6 8.61 8.79 -6.37
C LYS A 6 7.97 7.61 -7.11
N VAL A 7 8.77 6.83 -7.84
CA VAL A 7 8.31 5.62 -8.53
C VAL A 7 7.84 4.57 -7.52
N ILE A 8 8.62 4.33 -6.45
CA ILE A 8 8.26 3.36 -5.40
C ILE A 8 6.94 3.78 -4.74
N VAL A 9 6.83 5.03 -4.28
CA VAL A 9 5.59 5.57 -3.70
C VAL A 9 4.40 5.42 -4.64
N SER A 10 4.59 5.77 -5.91
CA SER A 10 3.52 5.71 -6.91
C SER A 10 3.04 4.28 -7.16
N THR A 11 3.96 3.32 -7.22
CA THR A 11 3.63 1.91 -7.39
C THR A 11 2.92 1.35 -6.16
N LEU A 12 3.42 1.64 -4.95
CA LEU A 12 2.77 1.20 -3.71
C LEU A 12 1.35 1.80 -3.58
N CYS A 13 1.18 3.07 -3.89
CA CYS A 13 -0.12 3.73 -3.88
C CYS A 13 -1.09 3.09 -4.89
N SER A 14 -0.60 2.78 -6.10
CA SER A 14 -1.40 2.08 -7.11
C SER A 14 -1.83 0.69 -6.63
N ILE A 15 -0.93 -0.06 -5.97
CA ILE A 15 -1.26 -1.38 -5.40
C ILE A 15 -2.34 -1.26 -4.32
N ALA A 16 -2.25 -0.26 -3.43
CA ALA A 16 -3.26 -0.03 -2.40
C ALA A 16 -4.64 0.28 -3.01
N ILE A 17 -4.68 1.15 -4.02
CA ILE A 17 -5.92 1.50 -4.74
C ILE A 17 -6.51 0.27 -5.45
N ILE A 18 -5.68 -0.51 -6.14
CA ILE A 18 -6.12 -1.74 -6.82
C ILE A 18 -6.66 -2.76 -5.81
N SER A 19 -6.01 -2.91 -4.65
CA SER A 19 -6.45 -3.81 -3.60
C SER A 19 -7.80 -3.39 -3.01
N LEU A 20 -8.01 -2.08 -2.82
CA LEU A 20 -9.29 -1.53 -2.38
C LEU A 20 -10.39 -1.77 -3.42
N LEU A 21 -10.14 -1.43 -4.69
CA LEU A 21 -11.08 -1.63 -5.80
C LEU A 21 -11.41 -3.11 -6.00
N GLY A 22 -10.42 -4.00 -5.93
CA GLY A 22 -10.61 -5.44 -6.01
C GLY A 22 -11.45 -5.98 -4.86
N GLY A 23 -11.25 -5.47 -3.65
CA GLY A 23 -12.05 -5.85 -2.47
C GLY A 23 -13.50 -5.40 -2.61
N ILE A 24 -13.72 -4.15 -3.05
CA ILE A 24 -15.06 -3.62 -3.33
C ILE A 24 -15.73 -4.45 -4.43
N TYR A 25 -15.03 -4.74 -5.52
CA TYR A 25 -15.56 -5.55 -6.61
C TYR A 25 -15.96 -6.95 -6.16
N LEU A 26 -15.11 -7.63 -5.38
CA LEU A 26 -15.43 -8.94 -4.81
C LEU A 26 -16.62 -8.89 -3.84
N SER A 27 -16.73 -7.81 -3.06
CA SER A 27 -17.86 -7.59 -2.17
C SER A 27 -19.17 -7.38 -2.92
N VAL A 28 -19.14 -6.75 -4.10
CA VAL A 28 -20.34 -6.52 -4.93
C VAL A 28 -20.85 -7.82 -5.56
N ILE A 29 -19.96 -8.76 -5.87
CA ILE A 29 -20.31 -10.07 -6.43
C ILE A 29 -20.58 -11.14 -5.35
N ASP A 30 -20.72 -10.73 -4.08
CA ASP A 30 -20.94 -11.62 -2.92
C ASP A 30 -19.89 -12.74 -2.78
N LYS A 31 -18.66 -12.48 -3.24
CA LYS A 31 -17.58 -13.46 -3.18
C LYS A 31 -16.70 -13.20 -1.96
N PRO A 32 -16.26 -14.25 -1.22
CA PRO A 32 -15.32 -14.08 -0.14
C PRO A 32 -14.06 -13.38 -0.63
N ILE A 33 -13.67 -12.34 0.10
CA ILE A 33 -12.44 -11.60 -0.16
C ILE A 33 -11.28 -12.48 0.31
N PRO A 34 -10.36 -12.89 -0.59
CA PRO A 34 -9.26 -13.76 -0.22
C PRO A 34 -8.30 -13.03 0.72
N GLU A 35 -7.81 -13.73 1.74
CA GLU A 35 -6.84 -13.19 2.71
C GLU A 35 -5.58 -12.65 2.05
N SER A 36 -5.19 -13.22 0.90
CA SER A 36 -4.04 -12.74 0.11
C SER A 36 -4.24 -11.34 -0.45
N LEU A 37 -5.46 -10.96 -0.84
CA LEU A 37 -5.77 -9.60 -1.30
C LEU A 37 -5.63 -8.61 -0.14
N ILE A 38 -6.19 -8.97 1.01
CA ILE A 38 -6.12 -8.13 2.23
C ILE A 38 -4.66 -7.97 2.67
N ALA A 39 -3.87 -9.06 2.67
CA ALA A 39 -2.46 -9.05 3.02
C ALA A 39 -1.64 -8.16 2.08
N ILE A 40 -1.90 -8.21 0.77
CA ILE A 40 -1.23 -7.33 -0.21
C ILE A 40 -1.54 -5.86 0.07
N GLY A 41 -2.82 -5.50 0.26
CA GLY A 41 -3.23 -4.13 0.56
C GLY A 41 -2.65 -3.62 1.88
N ALA A 42 -2.70 -4.43 2.94
CA ALA A 42 -2.16 -4.09 4.25
C ALA A 42 -0.63 -3.90 4.20
N ASN A 43 0.09 -4.76 3.48
CA ASN A 43 1.53 -4.61 3.27
C ASN A 43 1.88 -3.33 2.51
N ALA A 44 1.10 -2.96 1.48
CA ALA A 44 1.31 -1.73 0.74
C ALA A 44 1.12 -0.48 1.64
N ILE A 45 0.07 -0.46 2.47
CA ILE A 45 -0.17 0.64 3.43
C ILE A 45 0.92 0.68 4.51
N GLY A 46 1.33 -0.48 5.04
CA GLY A 46 2.41 -0.57 6.03
C GLY A 46 3.74 -0.06 5.49
N ALA A 47 4.10 -0.41 4.25
CA ALA A 47 5.30 0.09 3.60
C ALA A 47 5.23 1.60 3.30
N LEU A 48 4.06 2.13 2.94
CA LEU A 48 3.85 3.59 2.85
C LEU A 48 4.01 4.28 4.21
N GLY A 49 3.46 3.70 5.28
CA GLY A 49 3.62 4.19 6.64
C GLY A 49 5.09 4.20 7.09
N GLY A 50 5.84 3.14 6.80
CA GLY A 50 7.27 3.06 7.08
C GLY A 50 8.11 4.06 6.26
N LEU A 51 7.69 4.38 5.04
CA LEU A 51 8.35 5.34 4.18
C LEU A 51 8.12 6.80 4.59
N LEU A 52 6.95 7.07 5.18
CA LEU A 52 6.57 8.37 5.74
C LEU A 52 7.00 8.53 7.20
N ALA A 53 7.47 7.46 7.84
CA ALA A 53 7.93 7.50 9.21
C ALA A 53 9.10 8.49 9.35
N PRO A 54 9.08 9.36 10.38
CA PRO A 54 10.14 10.34 10.59
C PRO A 54 11.46 9.61 10.75
N SER A 55 12.45 10.00 9.94
CA SER A 55 13.81 9.51 10.11
C SER A 55 14.32 9.96 11.48
N PRO A 56 14.93 9.07 12.30
CA PRO A 56 15.42 9.45 13.62
C PRO A 56 16.37 10.64 13.47
N VAL A 57 15.93 11.80 13.93
CA VAL A 57 16.74 13.01 13.94
C VAL A 57 17.85 12.75 14.95
N ASN A 58 19.09 12.66 14.48
CA ASN A 58 20.24 12.46 15.33
C ASN A 58 20.46 13.73 16.15
N SER A 59 19.76 13.82 17.28
CA SER A 59 19.94 14.87 18.28
C SER A 59 21.19 14.51 19.10
N LYS A 60 22.36 14.87 18.57
CA LYS A 60 23.57 15.05 19.37
C LYS A 60 23.60 16.45 19.96
#